data_AF-A0A960GH17-F1
#
_entry.id   AF-A0A960GH17-F1
#
_cell.length_a   1.000
_cell.length_b   1.000
_cell.length_c   1.000
_cell.angle_alpha   90.00
_cell.angle_beta   90.00
_cell.angle_gamma   90.00
#
_symmetry.space_group_name_H-M   'P 1'
#
loop_
_entity.id
_entity.type
_entity.pdbx_description
1 polymer ?
#
loop_
_entity_poly.entity_id
_entity_poly.type
_entity_poly.pdbx_seq_one_letter_code
_entity_poly.pdbx_strand_id
1 'polypeptide(L)'
;IIGRAKGSGAPLSGGEEFTEPDFAAVGSGPNPLIRKDSHVALAHPSHPGHSRILRRGYNFVDGNDGLGRLEAGLFFLAYQRDIRTGFLPVQKTLAASDSMNEYIQHVGSAAFAIPPGVATTDGWLGQSLFEG
;
A
#
# COMPACT_ATOMS: atom_id res chain seq x y z
N ILE A 1 11.51 4.95 8.58
CA ILE A 1 10.94 4.62 7.26
C ILE A 1 9.73 3.68 7.39
N ILE A 2 9.88 2.35 7.52
CA ILE A 2 8.72 1.44 7.48
C ILE A 2 7.81 1.53 8.72
N GLY A 3 8.38 1.48 9.93
CA GLY A 3 7.61 1.32 11.17
C GLY A 3 7.48 -0.14 11.65
N ARG A 4 8.16 -1.08 10.98
CA ARG A 4 8.27 -2.50 11.35
C ARG A 4 9.72 -2.98 11.27
N ALA A 5 10.05 -4.02 12.04
CA ALA A 5 11.34 -4.70 12.00
C ALA A 5 11.49 -5.53 10.72
N LYS A 6 12.65 -5.47 10.06
CA LYS A 6 12.89 -6.15 8.77
C LYS A 6 12.93 -7.68 8.89
N GLY A 7 13.44 -8.21 10.00
CA GLY A 7 13.63 -9.66 10.20
C GLY A 7 12.34 -10.39 10.57
N SER A 8 11.56 -9.85 11.50
CA SER A 8 10.34 -10.49 12.03
C SER A 8 9.05 -9.91 11.48
N GLY A 9 9.07 -8.75 10.85
CA GLY A 9 7.87 -8.02 10.46
C GLY A 9 7.10 -7.38 11.62
N ALA A 10 7.53 -7.57 12.88
CA ALA A 10 6.88 -7.00 14.06
C ALA A 10 6.84 -5.46 14.02
N PRO A 11 5.80 -4.80 14.56
CA PRO A 11 5.81 -3.35 14.71
C PRO A 11 6.93 -2.92 15.67
N LEU A 12 7.48 -1.72 15.47
CA LEU A 12 8.55 -1.21 16.34
C LEU A 12 8.10 -0.96 17.78
N SER A 13 6.78 -0.97 18.04
CA SER A 13 6.19 -0.95 19.38
C SER A 13 6.30 -2.29 20.13
N GLY A 14 6.77 -3.37 19.48
CA GLY A 14 6.95 -4.69 20.08
C GLY A 14 5.93 -5.76 19.64
N GLY A 15 6.18 -7.01 20.01
CA GLY A 15 5.35 -8.18 19.64
C GLY A 15 5.88 -8.94 18.42
N GLU A 16 4.98 -9.56 17.67
CA GLU A 16 5.25 -10.39 16.50
C GLU A 16 4.66 -9.77 15.21
N GLU A 17 4.82 -10.43 14.05
CA GLU A 17 4.37 -9.92 12.74
C GLU A 17 2.91 -9.42 12.74
N PHE A 18 2.01 -10.20 13.34
CA PHE A 18 0.57 -9.92 13.38
C PHE A 18 0.12 -9.07 14.56
N THR A 19 1.06 -8.62 15.41
CA THR A 19 0.73 -7.69 16.48
C THR A 19 0.31 -6.35 15.90
N GLU A 20 -0.79 -5.79 16.44
CA GLU A 20 -1.28 -4.47 16.06
C GLU A 20 -0.26 -3.39 16.48
N PRO A 21 0.09 -2.44 15.59
CA PRO A 21 1.01 -1.37 15.94
C PRO A 21 0.42 -0.45 17.01
N ASP A 22 1.20 -0.14 18.05
CA ASP A 22 0.87 0.92 19.00
C ASP A 22 1.62 2.21 18.61
N PHE A 23 0.87 3.15 18.02
CA PHE A 23 1.41 4.44 17.57
C PHE A 23 1.70 5.44 18.71
N ALA A 24 1.23 5.16 19.93
CA ALA A 24 1.48 5.97 21.12
C ALA A 24 2.63 5.42 21.97
N ALA A 25 3.09 4.19 21.71
CA ALA A 25 4.19 3.58 22.44
C ALA A 25 5.47 4.43 22.36
N VAL A 26 6.04 4.73 23.53
CA VAL A 26 7.30 5.45 23.68
C VAL A 26 8.33 4.55 24.35
N GLY A 27 9.59 4.70 23.94
CA GLY A 27 10.71 4.03 24.59
C GLY A 27 11.28 4.87 25.73
N SER A 28 12.60 4.82 25.90
CA SER A 28 13.34 5.67 26.85
C SER A 28 13.44 7.15 26.42
N GLY A 29 13.09 7.46 25.18
CA GLY A 29 13.12 8.83 24.62
C GLY A 29 11.74 9.47 24.50
N PRO A 30 11.67 10.78 24.18
CA PRO A 30 10.40 11.51 24.08
C PRO A 30 9.60 11.21 22.81
N ASN A 31 10.18 10.48 21.85
CA ASN A 31 9.58 10.20 20.56
C ASN A 31 8.87 8.84 20.55
N PRO A 32 7.76 8.70 19.80
CA PRO A 32 7.13 7.41 19.58
C PRO A 32 8.09 6.40 18.94
N LEU A 33 7.99 5.14 19.35
CA LEU A 33 8.77 4.03 18.79
C LEU A 33 8.47 3.84 17.29
N ILE A 34 7.22 4.07 16.89
CA ILE A 34 6.81 4.16 15.49
C ILE A 34 6.71 5.63 15.13
N ARG A 35 7.65 6.12 14.31
CA ARG A 35 7.64 7.53 13.89
C ARG A 35 6.35 7.89 13.15
N LYS A 36 5.85 9.10 13.37
CA LYS A 36 4.62 9.63 12.75
C LYS A 36 4.71 9.74 11.22
N ASP A 37 5.92 9.89 10.68
CA ASP A 37 6.22 9.93 9.25
C ASP A 37 6.59 8.55 8.67
N SER A 38 6.38 7.47 9.43
CA SER A 38 6.61 6.11 8.93
C SER A 38 5.49 5.64 8.02
N HIS A 39 5.85 4.84 7.03
CA HIS A 39 4.93 4.30 6.04
C HIS A 39 3.74 3.59 6.67
N VAL A 40 3.96 2.75 7.69
CA VAL A 40 2.88 2.05 8.40
C VAL A 40 1.97 3.03 9.14
N ALA A 41 2.50 4.04 9.83
CA ALA A 41 1.69 5.01 10.56
C ALA A 41 0.80 5.84 9.64
N LEU A 42 1.36 6.29 8.51
CA LEU A 42 0.64 7.07 7.52
C LEU A 42 -0.37 6.22 6.74
N ALA A 43 -0.03 4.99 6.36
CA ALA A 43 -0.93 4.14 5.58
C ALA A 43 -2.01 3.41 6.40
N HIS A 44 -1.96 3.49 7.74
CA HIS A 44 -2.84 2.70 8.60
C HIS A 44 -4.33 3.06 8.42
N PRO A 45 -5.27 2.10 8.46
CA PRO A 45 -6.71 2.38 8.37
C PRO A 45 -7.29 3.19 9.53
N SER A 46 -6.57 3.33 10.65
CA SER A 46 -7.01 4.21 11.76
C SER A 46 -6.78 5.68 11.48
N HIS A 47 -6.02 6.03 10.43
CA HIS A 47 -5.86 7.41 10.02
C HIS A 47 -7.20 7.95 9.49
N PRO A 48 -7.60 9.18 9.86
CA PRO A 48 -8.88 9.74 9.43
C PRO A 48 -9.05 9.71 7.91
N GLY A 49 -10.20 9.20 7.46
CA GLY A 49 -10.55 9.13 6.03
C GLY A 49 -9.96 7.93 5.27
N HIS A 50 -9.20 7.05 5.92
CA HIS A 50 -8.65 5.86 5.27
C HIS A 50 -9.65 4.69 5.34
N SER A 51 -9.75 3.95 4.24
CA SER A 51 -10.42 2.65 4.20
C SER A 51 -9.40 1.54 3.96
N ARG A 52 -9.75 0.31 4.32
CA ARG A 52 -8.93 -0.86 4.00
C ARG A 52 -8.93 -1.10 2.49
N ILE A 53 -7.74 -1.35 1.95
CA ILE A 53 -7.50 -1.80 0.58
C ILE A 53 -6.87 -3.18 0.62
N LEU A 54 -7.16 -4.02 -0.38
CA LEU A 54 -6.49 -5.30 -0.55
C LEU A 54 -5.26 -5.08 -1.44
N ARG A 55 -4.07 -5.11 -0.86
CA ARG A 55 -2.80 -5.03 -1.60
C ARG A 55 -2.39 -6.42 -2.10
N ARG A 56 -2.02 -6.53 -3.37
CA ARG A 56 -1.55 -7.79 -4.00
C ARG A 56 -0.41 -7.50 -4.98
N GLY A 57 0.70 -7.00 -4.43
CA GLY A 57 1.85 -6.58 -5.23
C GLY A 57 2.76 -7.73 -5.68
N TYR A 58 3.55 -7.47 -6.71
CA TYR A 58 4.57 -8.37 -7.25
C TYR A 58 5.90 -7.62 -7.42
N ASN A 59 7.00 -8.25 -7.04
CA ASN A 59 8.32 -7.69 -7.31
C ASN A 59 8.64 -7.81 -8.81
N PHE A 60 9.36 -6.85 -9.35
CA PHE A 60 9.92 -6.94 -10.70
C PHE A 60 11.39 -6.57 -10.71
N VAL A 61 12.10 -7.12 -11.70
CA VAL A 61 13.46 -6.76 -12.08
C VAL A 61 13.51 -6.83 -13.60
N ASP A 62 13.86 -5.72 -14.25
CA ASP A 62 13.90 -5.59 -15.72
C ASP A 62 15.27 -5.06 -16.16
N GLY A 63 16.33 -5.73 -15.70
CA GLY A 63 17.71 -5.39 -16.04
C GLY A 63 18.16 -4.06 -15.44
N ASN A 64 18.81 -3.23 -16.26
CA ASN A 64 19.33 -1.93 -15.87
C ASN A 64 18.75 -0.82 -16.76
N ASP A 65 18.52 0.36 -16.17
CA ASP A 65 18.10 1.54 -16.92
C ASP A 65 19.23 2.08 -17.82
N GLY A 66 18.92 3.12 -18.60
CA GLY A 66 19.90 3.81 -19.43
C GLY A 66 21.05 4.49 -18.65
N LEU A 67 20.99 4.50 -17.32
CA LEU A 67 22.01 5.02 -16.41
C LEU A 67 22.77 3.90 -15.66
N GLY A 68 22.49 2.63 -15.96
CA GLY A 68 23.11 1.48 -15.34
C GLY A 68 22.60 1.15 -13.93
N ARG A 69 21.50 1.74 -13.47
CA ARG A 69 20.83 1.40 -12.20
C ARG A 69 19.93 0.20 -12.41
N LEU A 70 19.72 -0.59 -11.35
CA LEU A 70 18.81 -1.72 -11.41
C LEU A 70 17.36 -1.23 -11.59
N GLU A 71 16.71 -1.63 -12.68
CA GLU A 71 15.28 -1.39 -12.90
C GLU A 71 14.50 -2.44 -12.12
N ALA A 72 14.36 -2.22 -10.83
CA ALA A 72 13.66 -3.12 -9.92
C ALA A 72 12.72 -2.35 -9.00
N GLY A 73 11.63 -3.01 -8.62
CA GLY A 73 10.65 -2.40 -7.75
C GLY A 73 9.45 -3.29 -7.49
N LEU A 74 8.32 -2.64 -7.30
CA LEU A 74 7.06 -3.27 -6.95
C LEU A 74 5.98 -2.87 -7.95
N PHE A 75 5.38 -3.85 -8.63
CA PHE A 75 4.05 -3.69 -9.17
C PHE A 75 3.07 -3.65 -8.02
N PHE A 76 2.66 -2.44 -7.62
CA PHE A 76 1.68 -2.24 -6.57
C PHE A 76 0.27 -2.37 -7.15
N LEU A 77 -0.45 -3.41 -6.74
CA LEU A 77 -1.87 -3.59 -7.06
C LEU A 77 -2.70 -3.42 -5.78
N ALA A 78 -3.76 -2.62 -5.86
CA ALA A 78 -4.70 -2.41 -4.77
C ALA A 78 -6.15 -2.56 -5.26
N TYR A 79 -6.87 -3.50 -4.65
CA TYR A 79 -8.28 -3.77 -4.92
C TYR A 79 -9.15 -3.14 -3.84
N GLN A 80 -10.23 -2.52 -4.28
CA GLN A 80 -11.10 -1.70 -3.46
C GLN A 80 -12.43 -1.51 -4.17
N ARG A 81 -13.49 -1.22 -3.41
CA ARG A 81 -14.81 -0.95 -3.98
C ARG A 81 -14.91 0.44 -4.61
N ASP A 82 -14.27 1.42 -3.97
CA ASP A 82 -14.26 2.81 -4.42
C ASP A 82 -12.86 3.41 -4.19
N ILE A 83 -12.25 3.87 -5.28
CA ILE A 83 -10.89 4.44 -5.25
C ILE A 83 -10.83 5.74 -4.44
N ARG A 84 -11.95 6.48 -4.33
CA ARG A 84 -12.05 7.76 -3.61
C ARG A 84 -11.94 7.60 -2.10
N THR A 85 -12.30 6.42 -1.59
CA THR A 85 -12.27 6.11 -0.15
C THR A 85 -11.17 5.12 0.23
N GLY A 86 -10.62 4.37 -0.75
CA GLY A 86 -9.48 3.48 -0.54
C GLY A 86 -8.12 4.14 -0.80
N PHE A 87 -7.60 4.00 -2.03
CA PHE A 87 -6.23 4.31 -2.40
C PHE A 87 -5.96 5.81 -2.44
N LEU A 88 -6.89 6.65 -2.92
CA LEU A 88 -6.61 8.08 -3.07
C LEU A 88 -6.33 8.78 -1.73
N PRO A 89 -7.13 8.60 -0.65
CA PRO A 89 -6.81 9.18 0.65
C PRO A 89 -5.46 8.71 1.18
N VAL A 90 -5.21 7.39 1.12
CA VAL A 90 -3.94 6.80 1.59
C VAL A 90 -2.75 7.39 0.83
N GLN A 91 -2.80 7.39 -0.50
CA GLN A 91 -1.71 7.89 -1.33
C GLN A 91 -1.48 9.39 -1.14
N LYS A 92 -2.54 10.20 -0.93
CA LYS A 92 -2.40 11.64 -0.61
C LYS A 92 -1.65 11.86 0.70
N THR A 93 -1.97 11.07 1.73
CA THR A 93 -1.27 11.11 3.02
C THR A 93 0.20 10.72 2.86
N LEU A 94 0.49 9.65 2.09
CA LEU A 94 1.86 9.20 1.86
C LEU A 94 2.67 10.22 1.04
N ALA A 95 2.09 10.77 -0.02
CA ALA A 95 2.76 11.77 -0.86
C ALA A 95 3.15 13.05 -0.09
N ALA A 96 2.39 13.40 0.94
CA ALA A 96 2.66 14.60 1.74
C ALA A 96 3.84 14.44 2.69
N SER A 97 4.02 13.25 3.31
CA SER A 97 4.85 13.14 4.52
C SER A 97 5.61 11.82 4.70
N ASP A 98 5.50 10.85 3.78
CA ASP A 98 6.13 9.55 3.97
C ASP A 98 7.65 9.59 3.78
N SER A 99 8.40 9.14 4.80
CA SER A 99 9.85 8.96 4.73
C SER A 99 10.29 7.99 3.62
N MET A 100 9.41 7.11 3.16
CA MET A 100 9.72 6.18 2.07
C MET A 100 9.90 6.89 0.72
N ASN A 101 9.33 8.09 0.53
CA ASN A 101 9.38 8.82 -0.73
C ASN A 101 10.82 9.16 -1.19
N GLU A 102 11.80 9.16 -0.28
CA GLU A 102 13.22 9.34 -0.62
C GLU A 102 13.83 8.14 -1.37
N TYR A 103 13.18 6.98 -1.32
CA TYR A 103 13.72 5.69 -1.79
C TYR A 103 12.92 5.05 -2.92
N ILE A 104 11.74 5.59 -3.25
CA ILE A 104 10.85 5.04 -4.27
C ILE A 104 10.41 6.13 -5.24
N GLN A 105 10.11 5.73 -6.47
CA GLN A 105 9.50 6.58 -7.47
C GLN A 105 8.30 5.86 -8.10
N HIS A 106 7.18 6.58 -8.21
CA HIS A 106 6.05 6.11 -9.00
C HIS A 106 6.31 6.43 -10.48
N VAL A 107 6.58 5.39 -11.28
CA VAL A 107 6.92 5.55 -12.71
C VAL A 107 5.77 5.22 -13.66
N GLY A 108 4.68 4.65 -13.13
CA GLY A 108 3.48 4.33 -13.91
C GLY A 108 2.24 4.20 -13.01
N SER A 109 1.07 4.49 -13.57
CA SER A 109 -0.21 4.39 -12.88
C SER A 109 -1.35 4.10 -13.84
N ALA A 110 -2.33 3.33 -13.39
CA ALA A 110 -3.58 3.08 -14.09
C ALA A 110 -4.68 2.74 -13.08
N ALA A 111 -5.94 2.97 -13.47
CA ALA A 111 -7.11 2.56 -12.71
C ALA A 111 -8.07 1.82 -13.65
N PHE A 112 -8.60 0.69 -13.17
CA PHE A 112 -9.50 -0.17 -13.94
C PHE A 112 -10.73 -0.51 -13.13
N ALA A 113 -11.89 -0.56 -13.78
CA ALA A 113 -13.08 -1.19 -13.23
C ALA A 113 -12.98 -2.71 -13.49
N ILE A 114 -13.15 -3.51 -12.45
CA ILE A 114 -13.15 -4.98 -12.55
C ILE A 114 -14.61 -5.43 -12.38
N PRO A 115 -15.26 -5.93 -13.44
CA PRO A 115 -16.64 -6.38 -13.35
C PRO A 115 -16.77 -7.62 -12.44
N PRO A 116 -17.98 -7.94 -11.96
CA PRO A 116 -18.24 -9.21 -11.30
C PRO A 116 -17.85 -10.42 -12.17
N GLY A 117 -17.68 -11.57 -11.51
CA GLY A 117 -17.47 -12.84 -12.22
C GLY A 117 -18.65 -13.20 -13.13
N VAL A 118 -18.39 -14.09 -14.09
CA VAL A 118 -19.39 -14.59 -15.05
C VAL A 118 -20.49 -15.35 -14.29
N ALA A 119 -21.75 -14.97 -14.51
CA ALA A 119 -22.89 -15.49 -13.74
C ALA A 119 -23.52 -16.77 -14.33
N THR A 120 -23.38 -17.01 -15.63
CA THR A 120 -24.00 -18.13 -16.36
C THR A 120 -22.95 -18.88 -17.16
N THR A 121 -23.19 -20.17 -17.43
CA THR A 121 -22.27 -21.01 -18.22
C THR A 121 -22.00 -20.42 -19.61
N ASP A 122 -23.01 -19.83 -20.24
CA ASP A 122 -22.91 -19.20 -21.57
C ASP A 122 -22.58 -17.71 -21.51
N GLY A 123 -22.35 -17.16 -20.30
CA GLY A 123 -22.04 -15.75 -20.09
C GLY A 123 -20.57 -15.43 -20.35
N TRP A 124 -20.25 -14.14 -20.41
CA TRP A 124 -18.88 -13.66 -20.61
C TRP A 124 -18.54 -12.46 -19.70
N LEU A 125 -17.25 -12.23 -19.47
CA LEU A 125 -16.78 -11.22 -18.53
C LEU A 125 -17.16 -9.81 -19.01
N GLY A 126 -17.91 -9.08 -18.19
CA GLY A 126 -18.37 -7.73 -18.52
C GLY A 126 -19.67 -7.69 -19.32
N GLN A 127 -20.32 -8.83 -19.59
CA GLN A 127 -21.61 -8.90 -20.29
C GLN A 127 -22.64 -7.87 -19.75
N SER A 128 -22.78 -7.76 -18.42
CA SER A 128 -23.70 -6.82 -17.78
C SER A 128 -23.41 -5.33 -18.02
N LEU A 129 -22.21 -4.99 -18.48
CA LEU A 129 -21.85 -3.62 -18.86
C LEU A 129 -22.27 -3.29 -20.30
N PHE A 130 -22.26 -4.29 -21.19
CA PHE A 130 -22.43 -4.07 -22.63
C PHE A 130 -23.82 -4.42 -23.16
N GLU A 131 -24.56 -5.27 -22.45
CA GLU A 131 -25.91 -5.74 -22.84
C GLU A 131 -27.03 -5.19 -21.92
N GLY A 132 -26.71 -4.17 -21.11
CA GLY A 132 -27.63 -3.54 -20.16
C GLY A 132 -28.69 -2.64 -20.79
#